data_AF-A0A972MMP4-F1
#
_entry.id   AF-A0A972MMP4-F1
#
_cell.length_a   1.000
_cell.length_b   1.000
_cell.length_c   1.000
_cell.angle_alpha   90.00
_cell.angle_beta   90.00
_cell.angle_gamma   90.00
#
_symmetry.space_group_name_H-M   'P 1'
#
loop_
_entity.id
_entity.type
_entity.pdbx_description
1 polymer ?
#
loop_
_entity_poly.entity_id
_entity_poly.type
_entity_poly.pdbx_seq_one_letter_code
_entity_poly.pdbx_strand_id
1 'polypeptide(L)'
;MDKIIPSYSDPLFSIFILILLILTVAVVSFFIGNYKDEIDKRSLMDFLRAIKVEENSSFQIDKIRFSKSLIKPLTTMADTLTLRGDYRKAISIYLYLIENLKSFYEQEPIMV
;
A
#
# COMPACT_ATOMS: atom_id res chain seq x y z
N MET A 1 22.42 -37.59 -39.03
CA MET A 1 22.17 -36.26 -38.44
C MET A 1 20.83 -36.33 -37.76
N ASP A 2 20.85 -36.57 -36.45
CA ASP A 2 19.67 -36.97 -35.71
C ASP A 2 18.71 -35.79 -35.54
N LYS A 3 17.43 -36.10 -35.71
CA LYS A 3 16.33 -35.14 -35.68
C LYS A 3 16.10 -34.71 -34.23
N ILE A 4 16.86 -33.72 -33.77
CA ILE A 4 16.80 -33.19 -32.39
C ILE A 4 15.48 -32.43 -32.13
N ILE A 5 14.71 -32.12 -33.18
CA ILE A 5 13.41 -31.45 -33.07
C ILE A 5 12.32 -32.41 -33.55
N PRO A 6 11.36 -32.81 -32.69
CA PRO A 6 10.22 -33.61 -33.12
C PRO A 6 9.47 -32.85 -34.22
N SER A 7 8.99 -33.59 -35.22
CA SER A 7 8.33 -33.00 -36.38
C SER A 7 7.10 -32.20 -35.92
N TYR A 8 7.00 -30.92 -36.29
CA TYR A 8 5.90 -30.01 -35.92
C TYR A 8 4.50 -30.52 -36.31
N SER A 9 4.45 -31.54 -37.15
CA SER A 9 3.25 -32.29 -37.56
C SER A 9 2.68 -33.22 -36.48
N ASP A 10 3.29 -33.33 -35.29
CA ASP A 10 2.78 -34.12 -34.17
C ASP A 10 1.75 -33.32 -33.35
N PRO A 11 0.47 -33.75 -33.31
CA PRO A 11 -0.60 -33.09 -32.55
C PRO A 11 -0.28 -32.91 -31.06
N LEU A 12 0.49 -33.83 -30.46
CA LEU A 12 0.85 -33.76 -29.04
C LEU A 12 1.84 -32.63 -28.77
N PHE A 13 2.76 -32.37 -29.70
CA PHE A 13 3.74 -31.29 -29.57
C PHE A 13 3.06 -29.91 -29.66
N SER A 14 2.04 -29.77 -30.51
CA SER A 14 1.25 -28.54 -30.59
C SER A 14 0.48 -28.24 -29.30
N ILE A 15 -0.10 -29.26 -28.66
CA ILE A 15 -0.78 -29.13 -27.37
C ILE A 15 0.22 -28.75 -26.26
N PHE A 16 1.40 -29.35 -26.27
CA PHE A 16 2.47 -29.03 -25.33
C PHE A 16 2.89 -27.56 -25.41
N ILE A 17 3.07 -27.01 -26.62
CA ILE A 17 3.38 -25.59 -26.82
C ILE A 17 2.26 -24.69 -26.30
N LEU A 18 0.99 -25.05 -26.52
CA LEU A 18 -0.15 -24.28 -26.02
C LEU A 18 -0.16 -24.21 -24.49
N ILE A 19 0.08 -25.35 -23.82
CA ILE A 19 0.18 -25.40 -22.35
C ILE A 19 1.33 -24.53 -21.86
N LEU A 20 2.49 -24.61 -22.52
CA LEU A 20 3.66 -23.79 -22.19
C LEU A 20 3.38 -22.29 -22.33
N LEU A 21 2.64 -21.90 -23.37
CA LEU A 21 2.25 -20.50 -23.60
C LEU A 21 1.33 -20.00 -22.49
N ILE A 22 0.30 -20.76 -22.15
CA ILE A 22 -0.64 -20.42 -21.06
C ILE A 22 0.11 -20.31 -19.74
N LEU A 23 1.00 -21.26 -19.45
CA LEU A 23 1.84 -21.24 -18.25
C LEU A 23 2.72 -19.97 -18.20
N THR A 24 3.35 -19.62 -19.33
CA THR A 24 4.21 -18.43 -19.42
C THR A 24 3.43 -17.15 -19.14
N VAL A 25 2.23 -17.02 -19.75
CA VAL A 25 1.36 -15.86 -19.51
C VAL A 25 0.92 -15.78 -18.05
N ALA A 26 0.58 -16.91 -17.41
CA ALA A 26 0.20 -16.96 -16.01
C ALA A 26 1.35 -16.54 -15.08
N VAL A 27 2.56 -17.03 -15.34
CA VAL A 27 3.77 -16.70 -14.58
C VAL A 27 4.10 -15.21 -14.71
N VAL A 28 4.12 -14.67 -15.93
CA VAL A 28 4.39 -13.24 -16.17
C VAL A 28 3.34 -12.36 -15.49
N SER A 29 2.06 -12.71 -15.60
CA SER A 29 0.97 -11.97 -14.95
C SER A 29 1.12 -11.98 -13.42
N PHE A 30 1.52 -13.12 -12.84
CA PHE A 30 1.77 -13.23 -11.40
C PHE A 30 2.92 -12.34 -10.93
N PHE A 31 4.04 -12.31 -11.66
CA PHE A 31 5.18 -11.45 -11.30
C PHE A 31 4.86 -9.96 -11.40
N ILE A 32 4.14 -9.55 -12.46
CA ILE A 32 3.74 -8.15 -12.65
C ILE A 32 2.74 -7.72 -11.56
N GLY A 33 1.78 -8.57 -11.22
CA GLY A 33 0.79 -8.30 -10.17
C GLY A 33 1.45 -8.04 -8.82
N ASN A 34 2.34 -8.93 -8.38
CA ASN A 34 3.02 -8.78 -7.10
C ASN A 34 3.98 -7.58 -7.05
N TYR A 35 4.64 -7.25 -8.16
CA TYR A 35 5.61 -6.14 -8.18
C TYR A 35 4.92 -4.76 -8.16
N LYS A 36 3.72 -4.65 -8.73
CA LYS A 36 2.98 -3.41 -8.80
C LYS A 36 2.53 -2.92 -7.41
N ASP A 37 2.05 -3.84 -6.57
CA ASP A 37 1.58 -3.51 -5.22
C ASP A 37 2.71 -2.95 -4.34
N GLU A 38 3.93 -3.47 -4.49
CA GLU A 38 5.09 -2.98 -3.75
C GLU A 38 5.53 -1.58 -4.20
N ILE A 39 5.49 -1.29 -5.51
CA ILE A 39 5.85 0.03 -6.05
C ILE A 39 4.85 1.08 -5.57
N ASP A 40 3.56 0.80 -5.70
CA ASP A 40 2.50 1.74 -5.32
C ASP A 40 2.57 2.06 -3.82
N LYS A 41 2.84 1.03 -3.00
CA LYS A 41 3.06 1.20 -1.56
C LYS A 41 4.30 2.03 -1.25
N ARG A 42 5.41 1.84 -1.97
CA ARG A 42 6.64 2.64 -1.80
C ARG A 42 6.42 4.09 -2.15
N SER A 43 5.79 4.37 -3.29
CA SER A 43 5.48 5.74 -3.73
C SER A 43 4.60 6.47 -2.73
N LEU A 44 3.57 5.80 -2.21
CA LEU A 44 2.71 6.37 -1.17
C LEU A 44 3.49 6.66 0.12
N MET A 45 4.35 5.74 0.55
CA MET A 45 5.15 5.92 1.77
C MET A 45 6.12 7.10 1.64
N ASP A 46 6.70 7.31 0.46
CA ASP A 46 7.58 8.45 0.18
C ASP A 46 6.80 9.78 0.18
N PHE A 47 5.59 9.80 -0.38
CA PHE A 47 4.69 10.95 -0.31
C PHE A 47 4.32 11.32 1.13
N LEU A 48 3.92 10.34 1.93
CA LEU A 48 3.58 10.56 3.35
C LEU A 48 4.78 11.08 4.15
N ARG A 49 5.98 10.55 3.86
CA ARG A 49 7.23 11.03 4.49
C ARG A 49 7.51 12.49 4.15
N ALA A 50 7.33 12.89 2.89
CA ALA A 50 7.53 14.28 2.47
C ALA A 50 6.59 15.24 3.22
N ILE A 51 5.32 14.86 3.41
CA ILE A 51 4.36 15.64 4.20
C ILE A 51 4.84 15.80 5.65
N LYS A 52 5.28 14.71 6.30
CA LYS A 52 5.72 14.73 7.71
C LYS A 52 6.98 15.57 7.92
N VAL A 53 7.91 15.59 6.97
CA VAL A 53 9.14 16.41 7.05
C VAL A 53 8.82 17.90 6.93
N GLU A 54 7.94 18.28 6.00
CA GLU A 54 7.56 19.68 5.79
C GLU A 54 6.71 20.21 6.97
N GLU A 55 5.83 19.39 7.54
CA GLU A 55 4.98 19.81 8.66
C GLU A 55 5.73 20.06 9.97
N ASN A 56 6.79 19.29 10.25
CA ASN A 56 7.64 19.46 11.43
C ASN A 56 8.21 20.89 11.57
N SER A 57 8.21 21.68 10.49
CA SER A 57 8.64 23.07 10.49
C SER A 57 7.55 24.08 10.93
N SER A 58 6.25 23.74 10.87
CA SER A 58 5.15 24.71 11.12
C SER A 58 3.94 24.18 11.91
N PHE A 59 3.60 22.89 11.82
CA PHE A 59 2.45 22.28 12.51
C PHE A 59 2.94 21.10 13.35
N GLN A 60 3.00 21.30 14.67
CA GLN A 60 3.66 20.37 15.59
C GLN A 60 2.65 19.42 16.25
N ILE A 61 1.89 18.68 15.44
CA ILE A 61 0.89 17.74 15.96
C ILE A 61 1.54 16.58 16.73
N ASP A 62 2.77 16.23 16.36
CA ASP A 62 3.60 15.21 17.01
C ASP A 62 3.95 15.54 18.47
N LYS A 63 3.77 16.80 18.92
CA LYS A 63 3.97 17.20 20.33
C LYS A 63 2.73 17.05 21.20
N ILE A 64 1.57 16.82 20.59
CA ILE A 64 0.34 16.63 21.34
C ILE A 64 0.38 15.22 21.94
N ARG A 65 0.12 15.11 23.26
CA ARG A 65 -0.04 13.80 23.88
C ARG A 65 -1.39 13.23 23.46
N PHE A 66 -1.37 12.09 22.76
CA PHE A 66 -2.60 11.46 22.31
C PHE A 66 -3.48 11.04 23.50
N SER A 67 -4.79 11.29 23.38
CA SER A 67 -5.82 10.80 24.29
C SER A 67 -7.07 10.41 23.49
N LYS A 68 -7.86 9.45 24.01
CA LYS A 68 -9.10 9.01 23.34
C LYS A 68 -10.13 10.15 23.18
N SER A 69 -10.11 11.13 24.09
CA SER A 69 -10.97 12.31 24.01
C SER A 69 -10.59 13.28 22.88
N LEU A 70 -9.35 13.22 22.40
CA LEU A 70 -8.87 14.06 21.28
C LEU A 70 -9.28 13.52 19.91
N ILE A 71 -9.74 12.26 19.81
CA ILE A 71 -10.14 11.66 18.52
C ILE A 71 -11.20 12.52 17.84
N LYS A 72 -12.35 12.74 18.51
CA LYS A 72 -13.48 13.47 17.91
C LYS A 72 -13.12 14.91 17.50
N PRO A 73 -12.44 15.72 18.34
CA PRO A 73 -11.96 17.04 17.96
C PRO A 73 -10.98 17.04 16.77
N LEU A 74 -9.96 16.16 16.77
CA LEU A 74 -8.99 16.10 15.68
C LEU A 74 -9.63 15.66 14.35
N THR A 75 -10.53 14.67 14.38
CA THR A 75 -11.26 14.24 13.19
C THR A 75 -12.08 15.40 12.62
N THR A 76 -12.82 16.11 13.47
CA THR A 76 -13.61 17.27 13.05
C THR A 76 -12.72 18.37 12.47
N MET A 77 -11.56 18.62 13.07
CA MET A 77 -10.58 19.58 12.54
C MET A 77 -10.08 19.17 11.15
N ALA A 78 -9.69 17.90 10.97
CA ALA A 78 -9.27 17.37 9.68
C ALA A 78 -10.37 17.46 8.61
N ASP A 79 -11.63 17.20 8.97
CA ASP A 79 -12.78 17.35 8.08
C ASP A 79 -12.92 18.81 7.62
N THR A 80 -12.82 19.77 8.54
CA THR A 80 -12.90 21.20 8.19
C THR A 80 -11.73 21.68 7.33
N LEU A 81 -10.53 21.14 7.54
CA LEU A 81 -9.35 21.44 6.72
C LEU A 81 -9.50 20.86 5.31
N THR A 82 -10.06 19.65 5.20
CA THR A 82 -10.40 19.01 3.92
C THR A 82 -11.41 19.86 3.13
N LEU A 83 -12.46 20.36 3.80
CA LEU A 83 -13.45 21.25 3.19
C LEU A 83 -12.85 22.60 2.74
N ARG A 84 -11.80 23.06 3.41
CA ARG A 84 -11.07 24.29 3.06
C ARG A 84 -9.99 24.08 1.99
N GLY A 85 -9.76 22.85 1.54
CA GLY A 85 -8.71 22.51 0.58
C GLY A 85 -7.30 22.40 1.18
N ASP A 86 -7.15 22.47 2.51
CA ASP A 86 -5.87 22.28 3.20
C ASP A 86 -5.61 20.79 3.46
N TYR A 87 -5.48 20.03 2.36
CA TYR A 87 -5.38 18.57 2.41
C TYR A 87 -4.12 18.09 3.12
N ARG A 88 -3.01 18.82 3.02
CA ARG A 88 -1.75 18.41 3.67
C ARG A 88 -1.88 18.33 5.19
N LYS A 89 -2.48 19.35 5.81
CA LYS A 89 -2.74 19.36 7.25
C LYS A 89 -3.85 18.39 7.67
N ALA A 90 -4.83 18.15 6.81
CA ALA A 90 -5.83 17.12 7.08
C ALA A 90 -5.19 15.72 7.11
N ILE A 91 -4.35 15.42 6.11
CA ILE A 91 -3.63 14.14 5.99
C ILE A 91 -2.71 13.91 7.18
N SER A 92 -1.97 14.92 7.63
CA SER A 92 -1.10 14.79 8.81
C SER A 92 -1.89 14.49 10.09
N ILE A 93 -3.04 15.16 10.31
CA ILE A 93 -3.93 14.87 11.45
C ILE A 93 -4.45 13.44 11.38
N TYR A 94 -4.91 12.98 10.22
CA TYR A 94 -5.36 11.59 10.07
C TYR A 94 -4.23 10.58 10.27
N LEU A 95 -3.02 10.87 9.77
CA LEU A 95 -1.85 10.01 9.95
C LEU A 95 -1.48 9.90 11.44
N TYR A 96 -1.45 11.03 12.15
CA TYR A 96 -1.23 11.07 13.59
C TYR A 96 -2.30 10.27 14.34
N LEU A 97 -3.58 10.41 13.98
CA LEU A 97 -4.66 9.60 14.56
C LEU A 97 -4.41 8.11 14.31
N ILE A 98 -4.13 7.69 13.07
CA ILE A 98 -3.91 6.27 12.73
C ILE A 98 -2.70 5.69 13.47
N GLU A 99 -1.57 6.40 13.50
CA GLU A 99 -0.34 5.97 14.20
C GLU A 99 -0.61 5.74 15.70
N ASN A 100 -1.33 6.67 16.34
CA ASN A 100 -1.61 6.56 17.77
C ASN A 100 -2.76 5.60 18.08
N LEU A 101 -3.81 5.50 17.25
CA LEU A 101 -4.88 4.52 17.44
C LEU A 101 -4.33 3.09 17.37
N LYS A 102 -3.40 2.80 16.45
CA LYS A 102 -2.76 1.49 16.35
C LYS A 102 -2.08 1.11 17.68
N SER A 103 -1.38 2.05 18.31
CA SER A 103 -0.76 1.86 19.63
C SER A 103 -1.77 1.60 20.76
N PHE A 104 -3.05 2.00 20.60
CA PHE A 104 -4.10 1.67 21.57
C PHE A 104 -4.64 0.25 21.37
N TYR A 105 -4.83 -0.20 20.13
CA TYR A 105 -5.33 -1.55 19.84
C TYR A 105 -4.30 -2.64 20.12
N GLU A 106 -3.00 -2.35 20.00
CA GLU A 106 -1.92 -3.28 20.40
C GLU A 106 -1.76 -3.44 21.92
N GLN A 107 -2.41 -2.60 22.74
CA GLN A 107 -2.30 -2.61 24.21
C GLN A 107 -3.51 -3.18 24.94
N GLU A 108 -4.51 -3.72 24.23
CA GLU A 108 -5.46 -4.65 24.85
C GLU A 108 -4.87 -6.07 24.76
N PRO A 109 -4.18 -6.59 25.80
CA PRO A 109 -4.01 -8.03 25.88
C PRO A 109 -5.42 -8.61 25.89
N ILE A 110 -5.65 -9.53 24.95
CA ILE A 110 -6.85 -10.35 24.89
C ILE A 110 -7.01 -11.00 26.27
N MET A 111 -7.86 -10.42 27.12
CA MET A 111 -8.33 -11.08 28.33
C MET A 111 -9.42 -12.04 27.88
N VAL A 112 -8.98 -13.24 27.47
CA VAL A 112 -9.81 -14.45 27.43
C VAL A 112 -10.00 -14.94 28.86
#